data_AF-A0A7C1WCU8-F1
#
_entry.id   AF-A0A7C1WCU8-F1
#
_cell.length_a   1.000
_cell.length_b   1.000
_cell.length_c   1.000
_cell.angle_alpha   90.00
_cell.angle_beta   90.00
_cell.angle_gamma   90.00
#
_symmetry.space_group_name_H-M   'P 1'
#
loop_
_entity.id
_entity.type
_entity.pdbx_description
1 polymer ?
#
loop_
_entity_poly.entity_id
_entity_poly.type
_entity_poly.pdbx_seq_one_letter_code
_entity_poly.pdbx_strand_id
1 'polypeptide(L)'
;MNLGTILYTWIFGELVGSDEFGNRYYHNPEDLRRGRERRWVMYKGDHEPSKVPPEWHAWIHHTAPQPLTESAAQAPVWQKPHQPNLTGTEHAYYPMPGAPGPYEPWLPGSPGSAAAAAGREQEPGGER
;
A
#
# COMPACT_ATOMS: atom_id res chain seq x y z
N MET A 1 -20.38 -6.18 12.11
CA MET A 1 -19.80 -6.25 13.47
C MET A 1 -20.19 -7.56 14.13
N ASN A 2 -19.29 -8.28 14.81
CA ASN A 2 -19.67 -9.48 15.56
C ASN A 2 -20.21 -9.10 16.95
N LEU A 3 -21.36 -9.65 17.35
CA LEU A 3 -22.02 -9.39 18.64
C LEU A 3 -21.11 -9.61 19.84
N GLY A 4 -20.29 -10.68 19.81
CA GLY A 4 -19.34 -10.99 20.87
C GLY A 4 -18.28 -9.89 21.08
N THR A 5 -17.82 -9.25 20.00
CA THR A 5 -16.85 -8.15 20.08
C THR A 5 -17.48 -6.91 20.72
N ILE A 6 -18.75 -6.62 20.41
CA ILE A 6 -19.47 -5.50 21.02
C ILE A 6 -19.62 -5.70 22.53
N LEU A 7 -20.10 -6.88 22.94
CA LEU A 7 -20.27 -7.21 24.36
C LEU A 7 -18.94 -7.16 25.12
N TYR A 8 -17.89 -7.76 24.56
CA TYR A 8 -16.56 -7.73 25.15
C TYR A 8 -16.04 -6.29 25.30
N THR A 9 -16.21 -5.47 24.26
CA THR A 9 -15.76 -4.06 24.30
C THR A 9 -16.53 -3.26 25.34
N TRP A 10 -17.83 -3.53 25.54
CA TRP A 10 -18.62 -2.85 26.56
C TRP A 10 -18.19 -3.20 27.99
N ILE A 11 -17.78 -4.45 28.23
CA ILE A 11 -17.39 -4.92 29.56
C ILE A 11 -15.93 -4.57 29.89
N PHE A 12 -15.03 -4.65 28.90
CA PHE A 12 -13.58 -4.63 29.14
C PHE A 12 -12.80 -3.60 28.30
N GLY A 13 -13.47 -2.87 27.41
CA GLY A 13 -12.79 -1.95 26.49
C GLY A 13 -12.65 -0.55 27.08
N GLU A 14 -11.42 -0.08 27.22
CA GLU A 14 -11.13 1.33 27.49
C GLU A 14 -10.98 2.08 26.16
N LEU A 15 -11.76 3.14 25.96
CA LEU A 15 -11.73 3.96 24.75
C LEU A 15 -10.50 4.88 24.77
N VAL A 16 -9.62 4.71 23.79
CA VAL A 16 -8.45 5.59 23.60
C VAL A 16 -8.81 6.81 22.76
N GLY A 17 -9.60 6.62 21.70
CA GLY A 17 -10.02 7.70 20.83
C GLY A 17 -10.70 7.23 19.55
N SER A 18 -10.87 8.16 18.62
CA SER A 18 -11.44 7.92 17.30
C SER A 18 -10.63 8.62 16.21
N ASP A 19 -10.65 8.06 15.01
CA ASP A 19 -10.07 8.68 13.82
C ASP A 19 -11.08 9.57 13.06
N GLU A 20 -10.61 10.21 11.99
CA GLU A 20 -11.42 11.03 11.08
C GLU A 20 -12.49 10.23 10.31
N PHE A 21 -12.28 8.93 10.14
CA PHE A 21 -13.21 8.02 9.46
C PHE A 21 -14.30 7.50 10.41
N GLY A 22 -14.18 7.78 11.71
CA GLY A 22 -15.09 7.39 12.78
C GLY A 22 -14.88 5.96 13.29
N ASN A 23 -13.74 5.33 12.98
CA ASN A 23 -13.30 4.12 13.67
C ASN A 23 -12.94 4.47 15.12
N ARG A 24 -13.26 3.56 16.05
CA ARG A 24 -13.01 3.76 17.49
C ARG A 24 -12.01 2.74 17.99
N TYR A 25 -11.03 3.21 18.75
CA TYR A 25 -9.89 2.42 19.19
C TYR A 25 -9.96 2.15 20.68
N TYR A 26 -9.75 0.88 21.05
CA TYR A 26 -9.87 0.41 22.42
C TYR A 26 -8.65 -0.40 22.83
N HIS A 27 -8.32 -0.37 24.11
CA HIS A 27 -7.35 -1.27 24.70
C HIS A 27 -7.87 -1.87 26.00
N ASN A 28 -7.20 -2.92 26.44
CA ASN A 28 -7.38 -3.49 27.77
C ASN A 28 -5.99 -3.82 28.35
N PRO A 29 -5.52 -3.07 29.36
CA PRO A 29 -4.22 -3.29 29.98
C PRO A 29 -4.17 -4.57 30.83
N GLU A 30 -5.32 -5.08 31.30
CA GLU A 30 -5.43 -6.30 32.10
C GLU A 30 -5.39 -7.57 31.22
N ASP A 31 -5.89 -7.52 29.98
CA ASP A 31 -5.79 -8.62 29.00
C ASP A 31 -4.44 -8.59 28.27
N LEU A 32 -3.42 -9.16 28.94
CA LEU A 32 -2.08 -9.30 28.37
C LEU A 32 -1.98 -10.54 27.49
N ARG A 33 -1.83 -10.34 26.18
CA ARG A 33 -1.52 -11.39 25.20
C ARG A 33 -0.06 -11.35 24.82
N ARG A 34 0.67 -12.43 25.13
CA ARG A 34 2.13 -12.52 24.89
C ARG A 34 2.91 -11.35 25.51
N GLY A 35 2.51 -10.94 26.72
CA GLY A 35 3.15 -9.84 27.45
C GLY A 35 2.85 -8.44 26.90
N ARG A 36 1.88 -8.29 26.00
CA ARG A 36 1.42 -6.99 25.49
C ARG A 36 -0.06 -6.81 25.76
N GLU A 37 -0.46 -5.60 26.11
CA GLU A 37 -1.88 -5.26 26.22
C GLU A 37 -2.61 -5.51 24.91
N ARG A 38 -3.86 -5.92 25.02
CA ARG A 38 -4.72 -6.12 23.88
C ARG A 38 -5.22 -4.77 23.36
N ARG A 39 -4.97 -4.49 22.08
CA ARG A 39 -5.47 -3.32 21.35
C ARG A 39 -6.38 -3.78 20.21
N TRP A 40 -7.50 -3.11 19.99
CA TRP A 40 -8.40 -3.42 18.88
C TRP A 40 -9.12 -2.17 18.37
N VAL A 41 -9.71 -2.30 17.19
CA VAL A 41 -10.49 -1.26 16.52
C VAL A 41 -11.91 -1.73 16.26
N MET A 42 -12.87 -0.83 16.45
CA MET A 42 -14.26 -0.97 16.07
C MET A 42 -14.50 -0.09 14.83
N TYR A 43 -14.62 -0.74 13.67
CA TYR A 43 -14.77 -0.05 12.39
C TYR A 43 -16.13 0.63 12.24
N LYS A 44 -16.16 1.77 11.57
CA LYS A 44 -17.41 2.36 11.10
C LYS A 44 -17.84 1.72 9.77
N GLY A 45 -18.95 1.00 9.79
CA GLY A 45 -19.47 0.30 8.60
C GLY A 45 -18.76 -1.03 8.34
N ASP A 46 -18.33 -1.26 7.10
CA ASP A 46 -17.68 -2.50 6.71
C ASP A 46 -16.31 -2.68 7.36
N HIS A 47 -16.06 -3.91 7.81
CA HIS A 47 -14.81 -4.32 8.42
C HIS A 47 -13.72 -4.48 7.39
N GLU A 48 -12.92 -3.43 7.21
CA GLU A 48 -11.80 -3.44 6.28
C GLU A 48 -10.54 -2.93 6.99
N PRO A 49 -9.54 -3.80 7.25
CA PRO A 49 -8.33 -3.44 7.99
C PRO A 49 -7.55 -2.27 7.41
N SER A 50 -7.56 -2.10 6.08
CA SER A 50 -6.87 -1.00 5.43
C SER A 50 -7.52 0.38 5.67
N LYS A 51 -8.71 0.45 6.29
CA LYS A 51 -9.34 1.72 6.69
C LYS A 51 -8.67 2.40 7.89
N VAL A 52 -7.80 1.71 8.62
CA VAL A 52 -7.06 2.30 9.73
C VAL A 52 -6.00 3.26 9.17
N PRO A 53 -6.02 4.55 9.55
CA PRO A 53 -5.03 5.51 9.08
C PRO A 53 -3.66 5.30 9.75
N PRO A 54 -2.57 5.86 9.17
CA PRO A 54 -1.20 5.54 9.57
C PRO A 54 -0.88 5.81 11.05
N GLU A 55 -1.44 6.88 11.62
CA GLU A 55 -1.21 7.29 13.00
C GLU A 55 -1.80 6.31 14.02
N TRP A 56 -2.93 5.69 13.68
CA TRP A 56 -3.56 4.65 14.47
C TRP A 56 -3.00 3.27 14.17
N HIS A 57 -2.50 3.05 12.95
CA HIS A 57 -1.82 1.81 12.56
C HIS A 57 -0.55 1.58 13.40
N ALA A 58 0.26 2.62 13.61
CA ALA A 58 1.44 2.52 14.47
C ALA A 58 1.08 2.11 15.91
N TRP A 59 -0.04 2.62 16.43
CA TRP A 59 -0.51 2.29 17.78
C TRP A 59 -1.08 0.87 17.87
N ILE A 60 -1.96 0.46 16.96
CA ILE A 60 -2.62 -0.86 17.06
C ILE A 60 -1.63 -2.02 16.89
N HIS A 61 -0.52 -1.80 16.17
CA HIS A 61 0.56 -2.78 15.98
C HIS A 61 1.69 -2.68 17.01
N HIS A 62 1.50 -1.91 18.09
CA HIS A 62 2.49 -1.69 19.15
C HIS A 62 3.84 -1.13 18.64
N THR A 63 3.84 -0.44 17.51
CA THR A 63 5.02 0.30 17.01
C THR A 63 5.22 1.58 17.79
N ALA A 64 4.13 2.24 18.19
CA ALA A 64 4.13 3.42 19.06
C ALA A 64 3.33 3.16 20.34
N PRO A 65 3.77 3.71 21.49
CA PRO A 65 3.02 3.57 22.75
C PRO A 65 1.69 4.32 22.71
N GLN A 66 1.66 5.47 22.03
CA GLN A 66 0.49 6.35 21.86
C GLN A 66 0.17 6.54 20.37
N PRO A 67 -1.09 6.86 20.02
CA PRO A 67 -1.46 7.25 18.67
C PRO A 67 -0.66 8.48 18.21
N LEU A 68 -0.19 8.48 16.97
CA LEU A 68 0.63 9.58 16.42
C LEU A 68 -0.23 10.76 15.90
N THR A 69 -1.35 11.05 16.57
CA THR A 69 -2.35 12.03 16.13
C THR A 69 -1.80 13.46 16.06
N GLU A 70 -0.90 13.84 16.98
CA GLU A 70 -0.22 15.14 16.93
C GLU A 70 0.67 15.28 15.69
N SER A 71 1.42 14.23 15.35
CA SER A 71 2.25 14.21 14.14
C SER A 71 1.40 14.23 12.87
N ALA A 72 0.23 13.56 12.89
CA ALA A 72 -0.72 13.61 11.78
C ALA A 72 -1.31 15.02 11.59
N ALA A 73 -1.55 15.76 12.69
CA ALA A 73 -2.02 17.14 12.63
C ALA A 73 -0.98 18.11 12.02
N GLN A 74 0.31 17.74 12.02
CA GLN A 74 1.41 18.51 11.43
C GLN A 74 1.88 17.93 10.08
N ALA A 75 1.02 17.19 9.38
CA ALA A 75 1.36 16.57 8.11
C ALA A 75 1.84 17.60 7.07
N PRO A 76 2.95 17.33 6.34
CA PRO A 76 3.42 18.19 5.25
C PRO A 76 2.41 18.27 4.10
N VAL A 77 2.46 19.36 3.33
CA VAL A 77 1.51 19.64 2.22
C VAL A 77 1.53 18.57 1.11
N TRP A 78 2.66 17.89 0.91
CA TRP A 78 2.78 16.83 -0.09
C TRP A 78 2.15 15.49 0.37
N GLN A 79 1.82 15.36 1.64
CA GLN A 79 1.23 14.15 2.20
C GLN A 79 -0.24 14.05 1.77
N LYS A 80 -0.59 12.91 1.17
CA LYS A 80 -1.97 12.65 0.75
C LYS A 80 -2.82 12.19 1.94
N PRO A 81 -4.15 12.45 1.90
CA PRO A 81 -5.07 11.89 2.88
C PRO A 81 -5.07 10.36 2.80
N HIS A 82 -5.40 9.71 3.92
CA HIS A 82 -5.47 8.26 3.98
C HIS A 82 -6.55 7.73 3.04
N GLN A 83 -6.22 6.67 2.30
CA GLN A 83 -7.14 5.96 1.42
C GLN A 83 -7.05 4.46 1.72
N PRO A 84 -8.18 3.77 1.95
CA PRO A 84 -8.16 2.33 2.14
C PRO A 84 -7.74 1.60 0.85
N ASN A 85 -7.44 0.31 0.98
CA ASN A 85 -7.09 -0.52 -0.16
C ASN A 85 -8.30 -0.68 -1.10
N LEU A 86 -8.11 -0.29 -2.37
CA LEU A 86 -9.13 -0.35 -3.41
C LEU A 86 -8.98 -1.55 -4.35
N THR A 87 -8.09 -2.49 -4.04
CA THR A 87 -7.91 -3.71 -4.83
C THR A 87 -9.23 -4.46 -5.00
N GLY A 88 -9.52 -4.90 -6.22
CA GLY A 88 -10.76 -5.63 -6.53
C GLY A 88 -12.01 -4.74 -6.64
N THR A 89 -11.87 -3.42 -6.54
CA THR A 89 -12.95 -2.45 -6.81
C THR A 89 -12.76 -1.79 -8.19
N GLU A 90 -13.76 -1.05 -8.65
CA GLU A 90 -13.68 -0.26 -9.89
C GLU A 90 -12.56 0.81 -9.86
N HIS A 91 -12.13 1.21 -8.66
CA HIS A 91 -11.08 2.21 -8.45
C HIS A 91 -9.70 1.59 -8.17
N ALA A 92 -9.51 0.30 -8.45
CA ALA A 92 -8.21 -0.35 -8.30
C ALA A 92 -7.15 0.33 -9.19
N TYR A 93 -5.92 0.42 -8.67
CA TYR A 93 -4.81 0.97 -9.44
C TYR A 93 -4.32 -0.05 -10.47
N TYR A 94 -4.33 0.34 -11.74
CA TYR A 94 -3.74 -0.42 -12.84
C TYR A 94 -2.57 0.38 -13.41
N PRO A 95 -1.33 -0.11 -13.29
CA PRO A 95 -0.18 0.58 -13.86
C PRO A 95 -0.33 0.59 -15.39
N MET A 96 -0.19 1.76 -15.99
CA MET A 96 -0.07 1.84 -17.44
C MET A 96 1.25 1.17 -17.86
N PRO A 97 1.30 0.44 -18.99
CA PRO A 97 2.58 0.01 -19.54
C PRO A 97 3.51 1.22 -19.61
N GLY A 98 4.75 1.05 -19.13
CA GLY A 98 5.75 2.10 -19.13
C GLY A 98 6.01 2.63 -20.54
N ALA A 99 6.64 3.81 -20.62
CA ALA A 99 7.13 4.29 -21.91
C ALA A 99 7.97 3.19 -22.59
N PRO A 100 7.88 3.05 -23.93
CA PRO A 100 8.79 2.16 -24.64
C PRO A 100 10.22 2.47 -24.20
N GLY A 101 11.00 1.41 -23.93
CA GLY A 101 12.40 1.58 -23.55
C GLY A 101 13.16 2.39 -24.60
N PRO A 102 14.36 2.89 -24.28
CA PRO A 102 15.16 3.72 -25.19
C PRO A 102 15.62 2.97 -26.46
N TYR A 103 15.29 1.69 -26.55
CA TYR A 103 15.60 0.85 -27.69
C TYR A 103 14.52 1.00 -28.76
N GLU A 104 14.93 1.47 -29.93
CA GLU A 104 14.11 1.36 -31.13
C GLU A 104 14.26 -0.07 -31.69
N PRO A 105 13.18 -0.86 -31.74
CA PRO A 105 13.25 -2.18 -32.35
C PRO A 105 13.53 -2.06 -33.84
N TRP A 106 14.39 -2.94 -34.34
CA TRP A 106 14.61 -3.07 -35.78
C TRP A 106 13.31 -3.49 -36.47
N LEU A 107 12.87 -2.70 -37.47
CA LEU A 107 11.69 -2.98 -38.28
C LEU A 107 12.13 -3.38 -39.70
N PRO A 108 11.83 -4.61 -40.18
CA PRO A 108 12.16 -5.02 -41.53
C PRO A 108 11.47 -4.10 -42.56
N GLY A 109 12.26 -3.45 -43.42
CA GLY A 109 11.74 -2.58 -44.48
C GLY A 109 11.74 -1.07 -44.16
N SER A 110 12.17 -0.66 -42.96
CA SER A 110 12.38 0.77 -42.67
C SER A 110 13.55 1.34 -43.49
N PRO A 111 13.46 2.57 -44.02
CA PRO A 111 14.45 3.14 -44.94
C PRO A 111 15.88 3.27 -44.35
N GLY A 112 16.04 3.20 -43.02
CA GLY A 112 17.35 3.14 -42.35
C GLY A 112 17.94 1.73 -42.16
N SER A 113 17.15 0.66 -42.37
CA SER A 113 17.59 -0.73 -42.17
C SER A 113 18.44 -1.27 -43.32
N ALA A 114 18.29 -0.73 -44.53
CA ALA A 114 18.94 -1.28 -45.71
C ALA A 114 20.46 -1.00 -45.74
N ALA A 115 20.94 0.00 -45.00
CA ALA A 115 22.35 0.40 -45.01
C ALA A 115 23.27 -0.48 -44.14
N ALA A 116 22.74 -1.14 -43.10
CA ALA A 116 23.57 -1.93 -42.17
C ALA A 116 23.84 -3.38 -42.66
N ALA A 117 23.00 -3.92 -43.54
CA ALA A 117 23.13 -5.29 -44.03
C ALA A 117 24.10 -5.45 -45.21
N ALA A 118 24.59 -4.36 -45.81
CA ALA A 118 25.42 -4.39 -47.01
C ALA A 118 26.94 -4.55 -46.75
N GLY A 119 27.38 -4.74 -45.49
CA GLY A 119 28.79 -4.65 -45.10
C GLY A 119 29.51 -5.93 -44.69
N ARG A 120 28.87 -7.12 -44.71
CA ARG A 120 29.53 -8.38 -44.36
C ARG A 120 29.20 -9.46 -45.37
N GLU A 121 30.08 -9.65 -46.35
CA GLU A 121 30.56 -10.94 -46.86
C GLU A 121 31.32 -10.75 -48.18
N GLN A 122 32.64 -10.98 -48.16
CA GLN A 122 33.36 -11.89 -49.05
C GLN A 122 34.89 -11.77 -48.84
N GLU A 123 35.43 -12.63 -47.98
CA GLU A 123 36.84 -13.05 -48.09
C GLU A 123 36.95 -13.97 -49.31
N PRO A 124 37.82 -13.73 -50.30
CA PRO A 124 38.06 -14.70 -51.35
C PRO A 124 39.08 -15.71 -50.85
N GLY A 125 38.59 -16.90 -50.46
CA GLY A 125 39.40 -18.10 -50.47
C GLY A 125 39.76 -18.48 -51.91
N GLY A 126 41.05 -18.67 -52.19
CA GLY A 126 41.54 -19.13 -53.47
C GLY A 126 42.89 -19.81 -53.33
N GLU A 127 42.86 -21.14 -53.16
CA GLU A 127 44.01 -22.03 -53.34
C GLU A 127 44.53 -21.96 -54.79
N ARG A 128 45.85 -21.88 -54.96
CA ARG A 128 46.69 -22.83 -55.73
C ARG A 128 48.18 -22.49 -55.57
#